data_AF-K9X455-F1
#
_entry.id   AF-K9X455-F1
#
_cell.length_a   1.000
_cell.length_b   1.000
_cell.length_c   1.000
_cell.angle_alpha   90.00
_cell.angle_beta   90.00
_cell.angle_gamma   90.00
#
_symmetry.space_group_name_H-M   'P 1'
#
loop_
_entity.id
_entity.type
_entity.pdbx_description
1 polymer ?
#
loop_
_entity_poly.entity_id
_entity_poly.type
_entity_poly.pdbx_seq_one_letter_code
_entity_poly.pdbx_strand_id
1 'polypeptide(L)'
;MSEILDLENHQIWNDLEKIFSQIDVNALIESHIDLENFTISDYWDENHVFYEKIISVVPLKAQLESFSLNIIFEDTYTRSLLKFHYLLIADVFEVEKNSERDSNKVIGGITLLYNTNLELEDEYWDIDMSSPFVVGKCRVS
;
A
#
# COMPACT_ATOMS: atom_id res chain seq x y z
N MET A 1 15.97 -16.92 36.14
CA MET A 1 14.74 -17.36 35.45
C MET A 1 14.38 -16.23 34.50
N SER A 2 14.37 -16.45 33.19
CA SER A 2 13.82 -15.45 32.27
C SER A 2 12.30 -15.61 32.27
N GLU A 3 11.58 -14.58 32.69
CA GLU A 3 10.15 -14.50 32.39
C GLU A 3 10.00 -14.37 30.88
N ILE A 4 9.33 -15.35 30.27
CA ILE A 4 8.89 -15.24 28.89
C ILE A 4 7.61 -14.42 28.93
N LEU A 5 7.67 -13.20 28.41
CA LEU A 5 6.49 -12.37 28.23
C LEU A 5 5.69 -12.94 27.05
N ASP A 6 4.50 -13.48 27.33
CA ASP A 6 3.56 -13.87 26.29
C ASP A 6 2.93 -12.62 25.69
N LEU A 7 3.46 -12.20 24.54
CA LEU A 7 2.96 -11.05 23.83
C LEU A 7 1.71 -11.36 23.02
N GLU A 8 1.47 -12.59 22.57
CA GLU A 8 0.33 -12.90 21.66
C GLU A 8 -1.02 -12.61 22.33
N ASN A 9 -1.11 -12.82 23.64
CA ASN A 9 -2.31 -12.55 24.44
C ASN A 9 -2.25 -11.21 25.21
N HIS A 10 -1.27 -10.36 24.91
CA HIS A 10 -1.05 -9.11 25.65
C HIS A 10 -2.05 -8.02 25.23
N GLN A 11 -2.52 -7.23 26.20
CA GLN A 11 -3.52 -6.16 26.01
C GLN A 11 -3.12 -5.14 24.93
N ILE A 12 -1.83 -4.98 24.67
CA ILE A 12 -1.30 -4.07 23.65
C ILE A 12 -1.85 -4.38 22.24
N TRP A 13 -2.06 -5.66 21.90
CA TRP A 13 -2.63 -6.02 20.60
C TRP A 13 -4.11 -5.68 20.52
N ASN A 14 -4.87 -5.93 21.60
CA ASN A 14 -6.28 -5.53 21.68
C ASN A 14 -6.44 -4.01 21.54
N ASP A 15 -5.54 -3.23 22.16
CA ASP A 15 -5.56 -1.78 22.09
C ASP A 15 -5.22 -1.28 20.67
N LEU A 16 -4.24 -1.91 20.00
CA LEU A 16 -3.92 -1.64 18.60
C LEU A 16 -5.08 -1.99 17.67
N GLU A 17 -5.61 -3.21 17.75
CA GLU A 17 -6.77 -3.63 16.96
C GLU A 17 -7.94 -2.67 17.11
N LYS A 18 -8.20 -2.18 18.33
CA LYS A 18 -9.26 -1.21 18.58
C LYS A 18 -8.98 0.14 17.91
N ILE A 19 -7.75 0.65 17.96
CA ILE A 19 -7.36 1.88 17.27
C ILE A 19 -7.57 1.71 15.76
N PHE A 20 -7.08 0.61 15.18
CA PHE A 20 -7.23 0.34 13.76
C PHE A 20 -8.69 0.10 13.34
N SER A 21 -9.53 -0.49 14.21
CA SER A 21 -10.96 -0.68 13.95
C SER A 21 -11.75 0.64 13.83
N GLN A 22 -11.19 1.74 14.36
CA GLN A 22 -11.79 3.07 14.29
C GLN A 22 -11.33 3.87 13.07
N ILE A 23 -10.29 3.40 12.38
CA ILE A 23 -9.75 4.03 11.18
C ILE A 23 -10.40 3.35 9.99
N ASP A 24 -11.06 4.13 9.13
CA ASP A 24 -11.47 3.63 7.81
C ASP A 24 -10.22 3.57 6.92
N VAL A 25 -9.52 2.45 7.01
CA VAL A 25 -8.27 2.18 6.27
C VAL A 25 -8.48 2.28 4.76
N ASN A 26 -9.64 1.88 4.24
CA ASN A 26 -9.92 1.98 2.81
C ASN A 26 -10.14 3.44 2.41
N ALA A 27 -10.80 4.24 3.25
CA ALA A 27 -10.93 5.68 3.01
C ALA A 27 -9.56 6.40 2.96
N LEU A 28 -8.54 5.91 3.69
CA LEU A 28 -7.20 6.50 3.62
C LEU A 28 -6.62 6.43 2.20
N ILE A 29 -6.65 5.26 1.57
CA ILE A 29 -6.12 5.09 0.21
C ILE A 29 -7.00 5.76 -0.84
N GLU A 30 -8.32 5.70 -0.71
CA GLU A 30 -9.27 6.35 -1.63
C GLU A 30 -9.19 7.88 -1.58
N SER A 31 -8.86 8.46 -0.41
CA SER A 31 -8.66 9.91 -0.28
C SER A 31 -7.34 10.39 -0.87
N HIS A 32 -6.36 9.49 -0.97
CA HIS A 32 -4.99 9.79 -1.37
C HIS A 32 -4.76 9.59 -2.87
N ILE A 33 -5.38 8.57 -3.46
CA ILE A 33 -5.18 8.19 -4.86
C ILE A 33 -6.51 8.12 -5.60
N ASP A 34 -6.56 8.75 -6.77
CA ASP A 34 -7.64 8.54 -7.74
C ASP A 34 -7.46 7.17 -8.40
N LEU A 35 -8.11 6.14 -7.84
CA LEU A 35 -8.07 4.78 -8.35
C LEU A 35 -8.78 4.62 -9.70
N GLU A 36 -9.69 5.54 -10.07
CA GLU A 36 -10.36 5.51 -11.37
C GLU A 36 -9.45 6.04 -12.49
N ASN A 37 -8.64 7.06 -12.19
CA ASN A 37 -7.71 7.70 -13.14
C ASN A 37 -6.25 7.56 -12.72
N PHE A 38 -5.87 6.36 -12.30
CA PHE A 38 -4.57 6.08 -11.70
C PHE A 38 -3.38 6.59 -12.53
N THR A 39 -2.49 7.32 -11.85
CA THR A 39 -1.27 7.89 -12.42
C THR A 39 -0.17 7.96 -11.35
N ILE A 40 1.04 7.55 -11.71
CA ILE A 40 2.27 7.86 -10.96
C ILE A 40 3.20 8.66 -11.89
N SER A 41 3.93 9.62 -11.34
CA SER A 41 4.97 10.37 -12.04
C SER A 41 6.34 10.11 -11.43
N ASP A 42 7.39 10.28 -12.24
CA ASP A 42 8.79 10.18 -11.80
C ASP A 42 9.14 8.85 -11.11
N TYR A 43 8.73 7.72 -11.72
CA TYR A 43 8.90 6.39 -11.16
C TYR A 43 10.17 5.69 -11.66
N TRP A 44 10.86 5.02 -10.75
CA TRP A 44 11.95 4.10 -11.04
C TRP A 44 11.52 2.67 -10.66
N ASP A 45 11.61 1.74 -11.60
CA ASP A 45 11.36 0.33 -11.28
C ASP A 45 12.59 -0.35 -10.66
N GLU A 46 12.40 -1.60 -10.21
CA GLU A 46 13.46 -2.46 -9.65
C GLU A 46 14.66 -2.66 -10.61
N ASN A 47 14.44 -2.53 -11.91
CA ASN A 47 15.44 -2.67 -12.96
C ASN A 47 16.12 -1.33 -13.31
N HIS A 48 15.88 -0.29 -12.51
CA HIS A 48 16.41 1.06 -12.70
C HIS A 48 15.98 1.69 -14.04
N VAL A 49 14.79 1.33 -14.54
CA VAL A 49 14.17 1.99 -15.69
C VAL A 49 13.33 3.16 -15.19
N PHE A 50 13.56 4.33 -15.77
CA PHE A 50 12.82 5.54 -15.46
C PHE A 50 11.57 5.69 -16.34
N TYR A 51 10.43 5.93 -15.69
CA TYR A 51 9.17 6.25 -16.33
C TYR A 51 8.73 7.65 -15.88
N GLU A 52 8.56 8.56 -16.85
CA GLU A 52 8.03 9.91 -16.58
C GLU A 52 6.59 9.83 -16.08
N LYS A 53 5.84 8.83 -16.57
CA LYS A 53 4.48 8.57 -16.14
C LYS A 53 4.14 7.08 -16.23
N ILE A 54 3.55 6.53 -15.18
CA ILE A 54 2.80 5.29 -15.22
C ILE A 54 1.32 5.64 -15.20
N ILE A 55 0.54 5.00 -16.06
CA ILE A 55 -0.92 5.10 -16.06
C ILE A 55 -1.52 3.72 -16.01
N SER A 56 -2.65 3.56 -15.32
CA SER A 56 -3.47 2.37 -15.52
C SER A 56 -4.35 2.54 -16.74
N VAL A 57 -4.59 1.44 -17.47
CA VAL A 57 -5.51 1.41 -18.61
C VAL A 57 -6.93 1.00 -18.22
N VAL A 58 -7.14 0.65 -16.96
CA VAL A 58 -8.43 0.28 -16.35
C VAL A 58 -8.55 0.92 -14.97
N PRO A 59 -9.77 1.08 -14.42
CA PRO A 59 -9.92 1.47 -13.03
C PRO A 59 -9.25 0.46 -12.10
N LEU A 60 -8.80 0.92 -10.94
CA LEU A 60 -8.19 0.09 -9.91
C LEU A 60 -9.08 -0.02 -8.68
N LYS A 61 -8.80 -1.04 -7.88
CA LYS A 61 -9.22 -1.21 -6.49
C LYS A 61 -7.99 -1.33 -5.61
N ALA A 62 -8.13 -0.89 -4.37
CA ALA A 62 -7.14 -1.12 -3.35
C ALA A 62 -7.66 -2.14 -2.33
N GLN A 63 -6.80 -3.03 -1.88
CA GLN A 63 -7.10 -3.96 -0.79
C GLN A 63 -5.98 -3.87 0.25
N LEU A 64 -6.33 -3.59 1.51
CA LEU A 64 -5.35 -3.64 2.60
C LEU A 64 -4.84 -5.07 2.75
N GLU A 65 -3.54 -5.26 2.60
CA GLU A 65 -2.87 -6.55 2.82
C GLU A 65 -2.34 -6.65 4.25
N SER A 66 -1.73 -5.57 4.73
CA SER A 66 -1.17 -5.52 6.08
C SER A 66 -1.12 -4.11 6.64
N PHE A 67 -1.07 -4.02 7.96
CA PHE A 67 -0.78 -2.79 8.68
C PHE A 67 0.19 -3.08 9.82
N SER A 68 0.97 -2.08 10.23
CA SER A 68 1.86 -2.18 11.38
C SER A 68 2.06 -0.84 12.07
N LEU A 69 2.45 -0.89 13.35
CA LEU A 69 2.97 0.26 14.08
C LEU A 69 4.49 0.15 14.13
N ASN A 70 5.17 1.12 13.55
CA ASN A 70 6.62 1.24 13.61
C ASN A 70 6.99 2.25 14.70
N ILE A 71 7.88 1.85 15.61
CA ILE A 71 8.44 2.74 16.61
C ILE A 71 9.90 2.98 16.24
N ILE A 72 10.23 4.22 15.93
CA ILE A 72 11.57 4.65 15.56
C ILE A 72 12.18 5.36 16.76
N PHE A 73 13.33 4.87 17.20
CA PHE A 73 14.11 5.49 18.27
C PHE A 73 15.19 6.36 17.64
N GLU A 74 15.07 7.68 17.81
CA GLU A 74 16.11 8.64 17.46
C GLU A 74 16.79 9.13 18.75
N ASP A 75 17.98 9.70 18.63
CA ASP A 75 18.82 10.08 19.78
C ASP A 75 18.13 11.04 20.77
N THR A 76 17.11 11.78 20.32
CA THR A 76 16.44 12.83 21.11
C THR A 76 14.93 12.68 21.23
N TYR A 77 14.31 11.79 20.46
CA TYR A 77 12.87 11.54 20.53
C TYR A 77 12.50 10.17 19.94
N THR A 78 11.31 9.71 20.31
CA THR A 78 10.68 8.53 19.70
C THR A 78 9.62 8.99 18.72
N ARG A 79 9.61 8.42 17.52
CA ARG A 79 8.57 8.64 16.52
C ARG A 79 7.77 7.34 16.34
N SER A 80 6.47 7.47 16.16
CA SER A 80 5.58 6.33 15.91
C SER A 80 4.89 6.53 14.57
N LEU A 81 5.04 5.56 13.67
CA LEU A 81 4.47 5.57 12.33
C LEU A 81 3.48 4.42 12.15
N LEU A 82 2.31 4.74 11.63
CA LEU A 82 1.35 3.76 11.16
C LEU A 82 1.69 3.45 9.71
N LYS A 83 2.00 2.19 9.43
CA LYS A 83 2.30 1.69 8.09
C LYS A 83 1.09 0.91 7.60
N PHE A 84 0.61 1.22 6.40
CA PHE A 84 -0.43 0.47 5.72
C PHE A 84 0.08 0.03 4.36
N HIS A 85 -0.03 -1.25 4.06
CA HIS A 85 0.33 -1.80 2.76
C HIS A 85 -0.93 -2.27 2.04
N TYR A 86 -1.15 -1.72 0.84
CA TYR A 86 -2.28 -2.05 -0.01
C TYR A 86 -1.81 -2.71 -1.28
N LEU A 87 -2.52 -3.74 -1.71
CA LEU A 87 -2.44 -4.27 -3.06
C LEU A 87 -3.30 -3.42 -3.99
N LEU A 88 -2.78 -3.13 -5.17
CA LEU A 88 -3.49 -2.45 -6.25
C LEU A 88 -3.95 -3.51 -7.26
N ILE A 89 -5.26 -3.56 -7.48
CA ILE A 89 -5.91 -4.62 -8.25
C ILE A 89 -6.66 -3.98 -9.40
N ALA A 90 -6.43 -4.46 -10.63
CA ALA A 90 -7.18 -4.04 -11.80
C ALA A 90 -8.66 -4.43 -11.68
N ASP A 91 -9.55 -3.43 -11.75
CA ASP A 91 -11.01 -3.62 -11.72
C ASP A 91 -11.57 -3.93 -13.10
N VAL A 92 -11.18 -5.08 -13.64
CA VAL A 92 -11.73 -5.61 -14.88
C VAL A 92 -13.00 -6.41 -14.59
N PHE A 93 -14.13 -5.90 -15.09
CA PHE A 93 -15.40 -6.62 -15.21
C PHE A 93 -15.27 -7.74 -16.24
N GLU A 94 -14.60 -8.84 -15.92
CA GLU A 94 -14.65 -10.02 -16.78
C GLU A 94 -15.86 -10.90 -16.41
N VAL A 95 -16.80 -10.93 -17.35
CA VAL A 95 -17.85 -11.94 -17.50
C VAL A 95 -17.18 -13.28 -17.75
N GLU A 96 -16.58 -13.91 -16.75
CA GLU A 96 -16.31 -15.33 -16.81
C GLU A 96 -16.07 -15.88 -15.40
N LYS A 97 -17.14 -16.49 -14.88
CA LYS A 97 -17.08 -17.46 -13.80
C LYS A 97 -16.20 -18.62 -14.25
N ASN A 98 -14.89 -18.53 -14.04
CA ASN A 98 -14.06 -19.71 -13.83
C ASN A 98 -12.89 -19.32 -12.92
N SER A 99 -12.92 -19.94 -11.76
CA SER A 99 -11.95 -19.94 -10.68
C SER A 99 -10.50 -20.04 -11.15
N GLU A 100 -9.62 -19.36 -10.40
CA GLU A 100 -8.14 -19.39 -10.43
C GLU A 100 -7.46 -18.21 -11.16
N ARG A 101 -7.45 -17.03 -10.53
CA ARG A 101 -6.27 -16.22 -10.15
C ARG A 101 -6.63 -14.73 -10.01
N ASP A 102 -7.06 -14.32 -8.81
CA ASP A 102 -7.06 -12.89 -8.46
C ASP A 102 -5.64 -12.29 -8.48
N SER A 103 -4.61 -13.12 -8.31
CA SER A 103 -3.20 -12.71 -8.41
C SER A 103 -2.82 -12.17 -9.79
N ASN A 104 -3.51 -12.58 -10.87
CA ASN A 104 -3.22 -12.09 -12.21
C ASN A 104 -3.73 -10.64 -12.44
N LYS A 105 -4.54 -10.11 -11.53
CA LYS A 105 -5.06 -8.74 -11.59
C LYS A 105 -4.31 -7.76 -10.69
N VAL A 106 -3.44 -8.26 -9.81
CA VAL A 106 -2.59 -7.42 -8.98
C VAL A 106 -1.57 -6.74 -9.89
N ILE A 107 -1.51 -5.42 -9.84
CA ILE A 107 -0.57 -4.61 -10.63
C ILE A 107 0.64 -4.14 -9.81
N GLY A 108 0.65 -4.46 -8.51
CA GLY A 108 1.62 -3.96 -7.55
C GLY A 108 0.97 -3.60 -6.22
N GLY A 109 1.67 -2.77 -5.46
CA GLY A 109 1.20 -2.27 -4.17
C GLY A 109 1.69 -0.87 -3.86
N ILE A 110 1.08 -0.30 -2.83
CA ILE A 110 1.52 0.94 -2.22
C ILE A 110 1.63 0.76 -0.71
N THR A 111 2.71 1.28 -0.16
CA THR A 111 2.88 1.47 1.28
C THR A 111 2.67 2.93 1.63
N LEU A 112 1.75 3.22 2.54
CA LEU A 112 1.54 4.56 3.10
C LEU A 112 2.05 4.60 4.55
N LEU A 113 2.85 5.63 4.87
CA LEU A 113 3.34 5.90 6.22
C LEU A 113 2.65 7.15 6.77
N TYR A 114 1.92 6.99 7.87
CA TYR A 114 1.24 8.07 8.57
C TYR A 114 1.87 8.29 9.94
N ASN A 115 1.87 9.53 10.41
CA ASN A 115 2.18 9.83 11.81
C ASN A 115 0.98 9.55 12.72
N THR A 116 1.15 9.78 14.02
CA THR A 116 0.09 9.57 15.02
C THR A 116 -1.10 10.53 14.88
N ASN A 117 -0.98 11.60 14.08
CA ASN A 117 -2.07 12.52 13.75
C ASN A 117 -2.80 12.12 12.45
N LEU A 118 -2.45 10.97 11.85
CA LEU A 118 -2.92 10.54 10.52
C LEU A 118 -2.58 11.53 9.39
N GLU A 119 -1.46 12.24 9.53
CA GLU A 119 -0.88 13.00 8.42
C GLU A 119 0.08 12.07 7.66
N LEU A 120 -0.07 12.01 6.33
CA LEU A 120 0.81 11.21 5.48
C LEU A 120 2.21 11.81 5.50
N GLU A 121 3.19 11.00 5.85
CA GLU A 121 4.60 11.40 5.91
C GLU A 121 5.39 10.89 4.72
N ASP A 122 5.04 9.70 4.22
CA ASP A 122 5.77 9.08 3.13
C ASP A 122 4.92 8.04 2.41
N GLU A 123 5.34 7.70 1.20
CA GLU A 123 4.74 6.65 0.39
C GLU A 123 5.77 5.89 -0.42
N TYR A 124 5.52 4.61 -0.65
CA TYR A 124 6.38 3.74 -1.45
C TYR A 124 5.54 2.94 -2.42
N TRP A 125 5.89 3.05 -3.70
CA TRP A 125 5.23 2.36 -4.79
C TRP A 125 6.05 1.16 -5.25
N ASP A 126 5.39 0.02 -5.44
CA ASP A 126 5.97 -1.19 -6.02
C ASP A 126 5.04 -1.65 -7.14
N ILE A 127 5.30 -1.19 -8.37
CA ILE A 127 4.41 -1.44 -9.51
C ILE A 127 5.06 -2.48 -10.41
N ASP A 128 4.30 -3.54 -10.70
CA ASP A 128 4.68 -4.54 -11.69
C ASP A 128 4.52 -3.96 -13.11
N MET A 129 5.63 -3.48 -13.66
CA MET A 129 5.68 -2.94 -15.02
C MET A 129 5.48 -4.00 -16.11
N SER A 130 5.48 -5.29 -15.77
CA SER A 130 5.10 -6.37 -16.68
C SER A 130 3.59 -6.61 -16.75
N SER A 131 2.82 -6.02 -15.83
CA SER A 131 1.37 -6.13 -15.79
C SER A 131 0.73 -5.50 -17.04
N PRO A 132 -0.24 -6.20 -17.69
CA PRO A 132 -0.90 -5.67 -18.88
C PRO A 132 -1.84 -4.50 -18.57
N PHE A 133 -2.09 -4.19 -17.30
CA PHE A 133 -3.01 -3.16 -16.84
C PHE A 133 -2.34 -1.81 -16.58
N VAL A 134 -1.02 -1.72 -16.75
CA VAL A 134 -0.26 -0.48 -16.63
C VAL A 134 0.55 -0.21 -17.89
N VAL A 135 0.74 1.08 -18.19
CA VAL A 135 1.60 1.51 -19.29
C VAL A 135 2.55 2.57 -18.76
N GLY A 136 3.85 2.29 -18.89
CA GLY A 136 4.91 3.24 -18.62
C GLY A 136 5.20 4.11 -19.84
N LYS A 137 5.28 5.44 -19.64
CA LYS A 137 5.76 6.40 -20.63
C LYS A 137 7.19 6.80 -20.28
N CYS A 138 8.13 6.39 -21.12
CA CYS A 138 9.50 6.87 -21.08
C CYS A 138 9.66 8.07 -22.02
N ARG A 139 10.56 9.01 -21.69
CA ARG A 139 10.97 10.03 -22.66
C ARG A 139 11.65 9.35 -23.83
N VAL A 140 11.11 9.55 -25.03
CA VAL A 140 11.82 9.21 -26.27
C VAL A 140 12.92 10.26 -26.43
N SER A 141 14.16 9.84 -26.23
CA SER A 141 15.36 10.65 -26.51
C SER A 141 15.56 10.85 -28.00
#